data_AF-A0A073J8N0-F1
#
_entry.id   AF-A0A073J8N0-F1
#
_cell.length_a   1.000
_cell.length_b   1.000
_cell.length_c   1.000
_cell.angle_alpha   90.00
_cell.angle_beta   90.00
_cell.angle_gamma   90.00
#
_symmetry.space_group_name_H-M   'P 1'
#
loop_
_entity.id
_entity.type
_entity.pdbx_description
1 polymer ?
#
loop_
_entity_poly.entity_id
_entity_poly.type
_entity_poly.pdbx_seq_one_letter_code
_entity_poly.pdbx_strand_id
1 'polypeptide(L)'
;MFAGTLTRNVETATAEYTGMIHSSRFDIAIQLEARAKMSARSPDYDLTAINKSGRKVRIGTAWNETGNTSGNPYISMQLDVGLGPFRVNAVQTKEARAAQSGEFEIIPLVSNGLMKSGSISGELTAMDADNAFTGYIANMMFDLEFMLIENSYKSEETHPDYRIEVSSPRGTPIRVGSAWMAKSSRTGNDYLSLLINTPDGDLRVNAVQNEEQRGGQTFSIIPFIDSGEQPQDAGAGLSLVA
;
A
#
# COMPACT_ATOMS: atom_id res chain seq x y z
N MET A 1 4.75 -2.09 -2.07
CA MET A 1 3.47 -1.50 -2.53
C MET A 1 3.67 -0.85 -3.89
N PHE A 2 2.59 -0.67 -4.66
CA PHE A 2 2.60 0.00 -5.95
C PHE A 2 1.69 1.22 -5.97
N ALA A 3 2.11 2.26 -6.67
CA ALA A 3 1.24 3.31 -7.21
C ALA A 3 1.67 3.55 -8.66
N GLY A 4 0.87 4.26 -9.43
CA GLY A 4 1.26 4.57 -10.79
C GLY A 4 0.15 5.20 -11.60
N THR A 5 0.52 5.60 -12.80
CA THR A 5 -0.41 6.10 -13.80
C THR A 5 -0.31 5.24 -15.05
N LEU A 6 -1.44 5.10 -15.73
CA LEU A 6 -1.50 4.49 -17.03
C LEU A 6 -2.38 5.36 -17.92
N THR A 7 -1.87 5.73 -19.08
CA THR A 7 -2.58 6.55 -20.06
C THR A 7 -2.83 5.74 -21.31
N ARG A 8 -4.06 5.77 -21.80
CA ARG A 8 -4.42 5.22 -23.10
C ARG A 8 -3.94 6.17 -24.20
N ASN A 9 -3.08 5.68 -25.09
CA ASN A 9 -2.70 6.43 -26.28
C ASN A 9 -3.81 6.32 -27.33
N VAL A 10 -4.30 7.48 -27.77
CA VAL A 10 -5.40 7.59 -28.75
C VAL A 10 -4.90 7.83 -30.19
N GLU A 11 -3.60 8.06 -30.35
CA GLU A 11 -2.97 8.40 -31.64
C GLU A 11 -2.50 7.17 -32.44
N THR A 12 -2.47 5.99 -31.81
CA THR A 12 -2.05 4.74 -32.44
C THR A 12 -3.26 3.91 -32.88
N ALA A 13 -3.17 3.25 -34.05
CA ALA A 13 -4.23 2.39 -34.58
C ALA A 13 -4.51 1.16 -33.67
N THR A 14 -3.53 0.78 -32.85
CA THR A 14 -3.63 -0.19 -31.77
C THR A 14 -3.75 0.54 -30.43
N ALA A 15 -4.66 0.10 -29.56
CA ALA A 15 -4.74 0.62 -28.20
C ALA A 15 -3.45 0.25 -27.45
N GLU A 16 -2.54 1.22 -27.37
CA GLU A 16 -1.31 1.14 -26.59
C GLU A 16 -1.52 1.95 -25.32
N TYR A 17 -1.22 1.35 -24.18
CA TYR A 17 -1.19 2.09 -22.93
C TYR A 17 0.25 2.27 -22.50
N THR A 18 0.57 3.46 -22.00
CA THR A 18 1.89 3.75 -21.44
C THR A 18 1.72 4.31 -20.04
N GLY A 19 2.63 3.95 -19.15
CA GLY A 19 2.50 4.34 -17.75
C GLY A 19 3.78 4.22 -16.96
N MET A 20 3.69 4.63 -15.71
CA MET A 20 4.76 4.48 -14.72
C MET A 20 4.20 3.70 -13.54
N ILE A 21 4.94 2.67 -13.12
CA ILE A 21 4.72 1.99 -11.84
C ILE A 21 5.83 2.41 -10.88
N HIS A 22 5.41 2.89 -9.72
CA HIS A 22 6.23 3.24 -8.59
C HIS A 22 6.07 2.19 -7.51
N SER A 23 7.17 1.76 -6.92
CA SER A 23 7.20 0.96 -5.70
C SER A 23 8.33 1.47 -4.82
N SER A 24 8.38 1.04 -3.55
CA SER A 24 9.51 1.32 -2.68
C SER A 24 10.85 0.71 -3.17
N ARG A 25 10.82 -0.22 -4.15
CA ARG A 25 12.02 -0.91 -4.66
C ARG A 25 12.43 -0.49 -6.06
N PHE A 26 11.52 0.07 -6.85
CA PHE A 26 11.78 0.45 -8.24
C PHE A 26 10.76 1.45 -8.76
N ASP A 27 11.18 2.18 -9.79
CA ASP A 27 10.31 2.93 -10.69
C ASP A 27 10.51 2.37 -12.09
N ILE A 28 9.41 2.00 -12.76
CA ILE A 28 9.48 1.37 -14.07
C ILE A 28 8.44 1.95 -15.02
N ALA A 29 8.89 2.36 -16.19
CA ALA A 29 8.02 2.70 -17.30
C ALA A 29 7.50 1.41 -17.92
N ILE A 30 6.19 1.35 -18.13
CA ILE A 30 5.50 0.20 -18.70
C ILE A 30 4.75 0.57 -19.97
N GLN A 31 4.61 -0.41 -20.85
CA GLN A 31 3.78 -0.34 -22.03
C GLN A 31 2.94 -1.61 -22.14
N LEU A 32 1.64 -1.44 -22.37
CA LEU A 32 0.72 -2.52 -22.72
C LEU A 32 0.56 -2.55 -24.22
N GLU A 33 0.84 -3.71 -24.79
CA GLU A 33 0.72 -3.95 -26.22
C GLU A 33 -0.37 -4.97 -26.48
N ALA A 34 -1.34 -4.60 -27.31
CA ALA A 34 -2.44 -5.47 -27.65
C ALA A 34 -1.91 -6.77 -28.27
N ARG A 35 -2.47 -7.89 -27.83
CA ARG A 35 -2.12 -9.22 -28.35
C ARG A 35 -3.37 -9.94 -28.84
N ALA A 36 -3.17 -10.85 -29.79
CA ALA A 36 -4.25 -11.72 -30.23
C ALA A 36 -4.69 -12.64 -29.08
N LYS A 37 -5.99 -12.63 -28.76
CA LYS A 37 -6.55 -13.55 -27.76
C LYS A 37 -6.62 -14.96 -28.33
N MET A 38 -6.10 -15.93 -27.58
CA MET A 38 -6.26 -17.36 -27.92
C MET A 38 -7.57 -17.94 -27.37
N SER A 39 -8.16 -17.28 -26.38
CA SER A 39 -9.43 -17.62 -25.74
C SER A 39 -9.98 -16.42 -24.98
N ALA A 40 -11.24 -16.49 -24.52
CA ALA A 40 -11.83 -15.43 -23.70
C ALA A 40 -11.02 -15.13 -22.42
N ARG A 41 -10.38 -16.15 -21.83
CA ARG A 41 -9.54 -16.02 -20.62
C ARG A 41 -8.10 -15.57 -20.92
N SER A 42 -7.70 -15.54 -22.19
CA SER A 42 -6.35 -15.11 -22.56
C SER A 42 -6.18 -13.62 -22.28
N PRO A 43 -4.98 -13.18 -21.88
CA PRO A 43 -4.71 -11.77 -21.70
C PRO A 43 -4.91 -10.97 -22.99
N ASP A 44 -5.42 -9.75 -22.83
CA ASP A 44 -5.65 -8.75 -23.87
C ASP A 44 -4.36 -8.02 -24.25
N TYR A 45 -3.40 -7.94 -23.33
CA TYR A 45 -2.13 -7.23 -23.54
C TYR A 45 -0.92 -8.01 -23.05
N ASP A 46 0.20 -7.85 -23.75
CA ASP A 46 1.52 -8.12 -23.21
C ASP A 46 2.02 -6.86 -22.50
N LEU A 47 2.56 -7.05 -21.29
CA LEU A 47 3.12 -5.96 -20.50
C LEU A 47 4.64 -5.95 -20.65
N THR A 48 5.18 -4.83 -21.08
CA THR A 48 6.61 -4.68 -21.38
C THR A 48 7.20 -3.49 -20.64
N ALA A 49 8.52 -3.54 -20.42
CA ALA A 49 9.30 -2.45 -19.85
C ALA A 49 10.70 -2.41 -20.48
N ILE A 50 11.36 -1.26 -20.38
CA ILE A 50 12.75 -1.09 -20.81
C ILE A 50 13.67 -1.34 -19.62
N ASN A 51 14.59 -2.30 -19.74
CA ASN A 51 15.56 -2.60 -18.70
C ASN A 51 16.71 -1.57 -18.69
N LYS A 52 17.62 -1.67 -17.70
CA LYS A 52 18.78 -0.77 -17.56
C LYS A 52 19.70 -0.73 -18.79
N SER A 53 19.70 -1.77 -19.62
CA SER A 53 20.49 -1.84 -20.86
C SER A 53 19.76 -1.28 -22.09
N GLY A 54 18.58 -0.68 -21.92
CA GLY A 54 17.77 -0.15 -23.02
C GLY A 54 17.00 -1.21 -23.80
N ARG A 55 16.95 -2.47 -23.33
CA ARG A 55 16.24 -3.56 -24.00
C ARG A 55 14.82 -3.66 -23.49
N LYS A 56 13.89 -3.88 -24.42
CA LYS A 56 12.50 -4.20 -24.10
C LYS A 56 12.38 -5.62 -23.58
N VAL A 57 11.74 -5.77 -22.43
CA VAL A 57 11.55 -7.03 -21.73
C VAL A 57 10.06 -7.18 -21.45
N ARG A 58 9.50 -8.36 -21.74
CA ARG A 58 8.15 -8.71 -21.32
C ARG A 58 8.19 -9.04 -19.82
N ILE A 59 7.44 -8.29 -19.04
CA ILE A 59 7.37 -8.41 -17.58
C ILE A 59 6.02 -8.95 -17.12
N GLY A 60 5.07 -9.18 -18.01
CA GLY A 60 3.75 -9.64 -17.60
C GLY A 60 2.69 -9.65 -18.69
N THR A 61 1.45 -9.65 -18.25
CA THR A 61 0.25 -9.62 -19.09
C THR A 61 -0.87 -8.85 -18.41
N ALA A 62 -1.83 -8.36 -19.21
CA ALA A 62 -2.99 -7.66 -18.69
C ALA A 62 -4.31 -8.09 -19.35
N TRP A 63 -5.41 -7.89 -18.63
CA TRP A 63 -6.77 -8.21 -19.03
C TRP A 63 -7.66 -6.99 -18.88
N ASN A 64 -8.55 -6.78 -19.85
CA ASN A 64 -9.68 -5.87 -19.67
C ASN A 64 -10.75 -6.58 -18.84
N GLU A 65 -11.10 -5.97 -17.72
CA GLU A 65 -12.04 -6.52 -16.75
C GLU A 65 -13.13 -5.51 -16.40
N THR A 66 -14.23 -6.01 -15.85
CA THR A 66 -15.35 -5.18 -15.37
C THR A 66 -15.57 -5.45 -13.90
N GLY A 67 -15.60 -4.40 -13.08
CA GLY A 67 -15.79 -4.54 -11.64
C GLY A 67 -17.17 -5.12 -11.32
N ASN A 68 -17.21 -6.26 -10.61
CA ASN A 68 -18.48 -6.96 -10.29
C ASN A 68 -19.48 -6.09 -9.50
N THR A 69 -18.98 -5.22 -8.63
CA THR A 69 -19.82 -4.36 -7.78
C THR A 69 -20.14 -3.03 -8.45
N SER A 70 -19.15 -2.43 -9.12
CA SER A 70 -19.27 -1.06 -9.63
C SER A 70 -19.69 -0.99 -11.10
N GLY A 71 -19.57 -2.10 -11.84
CA GLY A 71 -19.76 -2.15 -13.29
C GLY A 71 -18.68 -1.38 -14.08
N ASN A 72 -17.69 -0.78 -13.41
CA ASN A 72 -16.71 0.06 -14.06
C ASN A 72 -15.62 -0.79 -14.71
N PRO A 73 -15.18 -0.44 -15.94
CA PRO A 73 -14.06 -1.11 -16.58
C PRO A 73 -12.75 -0.81 -15.84
N TYR A 74 -11.87 -1.80 -15.76
CA TYR A 74 -10.51 -1.66 -15.24
C TYR A 74 -9.58 -2.60 -16.01
N ILE A 75 -8.27 -2.36 -15.90
CA ILE A 75 -7.26 -3.24 -16.48
C ILE A 75 -6.59 -4.00 -15.34
N SER A 76 -6.75 -5.32 -15.30
CA SER A 76 -6.01 -6.16 -14.35
C SER A 76 -4.67 -6.55 -14.94
N MET A 77 -3.59 -6.34 -14.21
CA MET A 77 -2.22 -6.61 -14.66
C MET A 77 -1.56 -7.61 -13.71
N GLN A 78 -0.93 -8.64 -14.28
CA GLN A 78 -0.03 -9.53 -13.57
C GLN A 78 1.39 -9.28 -14.07
N LEU A 79 2.31 -9.01 -13.16
CA LEU A 79 3.69 -8.63 -13.48
C LEU A 79 4.68 -9.40 -12.61
N ASP A 80 5.85 -9.67 -13.17
CA ASP A 80 7.03 -10.17 -12.48
C ASP A 80 8.23 -9.32 -12.89
N VAL A 81 8.81 -8.65 -11.89
CA VAL A 81 10.00 -7.80 -12.06
C VAL A 81 11.20 -8.34 -11.25
N GLY A 82 11.23 -9.65 -11.01
CA GLY A 82 12.26 -10.29 -10.18
C GLY A 82 11.95 -10.28 -8.68
N LEU A 83 10.70 -9.99 -8.31
CA LEU A 83 10.18 -10.06 -6.93
C LEU A 83 9.17 -11.20 -6.76
N GLY A 84 8.98 -12.02 -7.80
CA GLY A 84 7.85 -12.94 -7.92
C GLY A 84 6.65 -12.27 -8.58
N PRO A 85 5.65 -13.06 -9.04
CA PRO A 85 4.48 -12.53 -9.70
C PRO A 85 3.54 -11.84 -8.70
N PHE A 86 3.16 -10.61 -9.01
CA PHE A 86 2.14 -9.86 -8.26
C PHE A 86 1.12 -9.25 -9.21
N ARG A 87 0.02 -8.73 -8.65
CA ARG A 87 -1.07 -8.13 -9.40
C ARG A 87 -1.33 -6.69 -8.99
N VAL A 88 -1.68 -5.88 -9.97
CA VAL A 88 -2.14 -4.50 -9.82
C VAL A 88 -3.31 -4.27 -10.76
N ASN A 89 -4.14 -3.29 -10.46
CA ASN A 89 -5.26 -2.89 -11.31
C ASN A 89 -5.07 -1.43 -11.74
N ALA A 90 -5.30 -1.13 -13.01
CA ALA A 90 -5.45 0.25 -13.49
C ALA A 90 -6.94 0.59 -13.51
N VAL A 91 -7.35 1.54 -12.67
CA VAL A 91 -8.74 1.98 -12.52
C VAL A 91 -8.88 3.44 -12.94
N GLN A 92 -9.98 3.81 -13.59
CA GLN A 92 -10.26 5.23 -13.80
C GLN A 92 -10.93 5.81 -12.56
N THR A 93 -10.37 6.90 -12.04
CA THR A 93 -10.98 7.67 -10.95
C THR A 93 -12.35 8.22 -11.38
N LYS A 94 -13.15 8.68 -10.41
CA LYS A 94 -14.46 9.27 -10.73
C LYS A 94 -14.28 10.53 -11.57
N GLU A 95 -13.26 11.32 -11.24
CA GLU A 95 -12.87 12.57 -11.89
C GLU A 95 -12.41 12.29 -13.31
N ALA A 96 -11.51 11.32 -13.50
CA ALA A 96 -11.00 10.91 -14.81
C ALA A 96 -12.13 10.46 -15.74
N ARG A 97 -13.12 9.73 -15.22
CA ARG A 97 -14.31 9.30 -15.97
C ARG A 97 -15.23 10.46 -16.32
N ALA A 98 -15.49 11.36 -15.37
CA ALA A 98 -16.32 12.55 -15.61
C ALA A 98 -15.70 13.45 -16.68
N ALA A 99 -14.36 13.56 -16.70
CA ALA A 99 -13.60 14.29 -17.70
C ALA A 99 -13.40 13.53 -19.03
N GLN A 100 -13.86 12.28 -19.14
CA GLN A 100 -13.59 11.38 -20.27
C GLN A 100 -12.09 11.29 -20.62
N SER A 101 -11.23 11.41 -19.62
CA SER A 101 -9.79 11.31 -19.79
C SER A 101 -9.37 9.86 -20.08
N GLY A 102 -8.27 9.70 -20.80
CA GLY A 102 -7.63 8.40 -21.03
C GLY A 102 -6.78 7.92 -19.86
N GLU A 103 -6.87 8.56 -18.69
CA GLU A 103 -6.01 8.31 -17.54
C GLU A 103 -6.60 7.25 -16.60
N PHE A 104 -5.70 6.44 -16.05
CA PHE A 104 -5.97 5.39 -15.09
C PHE A 104 -4.95 5.51 -13.95
N GLU A 105 -5.42 5.27 -12.73
CA GLU A 105 -4.60 5.12 -11.54
C GLU A 105 -4.27 3.63 -11.34
N ILE A 106 -2.99 3.31 -11.17
CA ILE A 106 -2.55 1.95 -10.87
C ILE A 106 -2.58 1.77 -9.35
N ILE A 107 -3.45 0.86 -8.90
CA ILE A 107 -3.61 0.50 -7.50
C ILE A 107 -3.14 -0.95 -7.27
N PRO A 108 -2.59 -1.27 -6.10
CA PRO A 108 -2.23 -2.64 -5.76
C PRO A 108 -3.48 -3.51 -5.68
N LEU A 109 -3.37 -4.77 -6.10
CA LEU A 109 -4.38 -5.76 -5.72
C LEU A 109 -4.10 -6.16 -4.28
N VAL A 110 -4.83 -5.58 -3.33
CA VAL A 110 -4.74 -5.97 -1.92
C VAL A 110 -5.38 -7.34 -1.78
N SER A 111 -4.65 -8.30 -1.21
CA SER A 111 -5.27 -9.57 -0.81
C SER A 111 -6.27 -9.25 0.29
N ASN A 112 -7.50 -9.80 0.24
CA ASN A 112 -8.47 -9.61 1.33
C ASN A 112 -8.05 -10.35 2.63
N GLY A 113 -6.80 -10.80 2.73
CA GLY A 113 -6.23 -11.44 3.90
C GLY A 113 -5.75 -10.40 4.91
N LEU A 114 -5.97 -10.68 6.18
CA LEU A 114 -5.29 -10.00 7.27
C LEU A 114 -3.93 -10.67 7.47
N MET A 115 -2.85 -9.90 7.39
CA MET A 115 -1.54 -10.39 7.82
C MET A 115 -1.52 -10.52 9.34
N LYS A 116 -1.15 -11.71 9.83
CA LYS A 116 -0.88 -11.87 11.27
C LYS A 116 0.34 -11.05 11.64
N SER A 117 0.16 -10.14 12.59
CA SER A 117 1.20 -9.27 13.12
C SER A 117 2.10 -10.08 14.06
N GLY A 118 2.90 -11.00 13.48
CA GLY A 118 3.96 -11.73 14.19
C GLY A 118 5.05 -10.78 14.72
N SER A 119 6.28 -11.25 14.94
CA SER A 119 7.41 -10.41 15.41
C SER A 119 7.59 -9.14 14.55
N ILE A 120 6.94 -8.06 14.96
CA ILE A 120 6.98 -6.76 14.31
C ILE A 120 7.57 -5.77 15.30
N SER A 121 8.39 -4.89 14.77
CA SER A 121 9.04 -3.81 15.52
C SER A 121 9.07 -2.59 14.63
N GLY A 122 9.24 -1.43 15.24
CA GLY A 122 9.30 -0.19 14.53
C GLY A 122 9.23 0.98 15.49
N GLU A 123 9.60 2.13 14.99
CA GLU A 123 9.51 3.38 15.71
C GLU A 123 8.87 4.41 14.81
N LEU A 124 8.10 5.29 15.43
CA LEU A 124 7.50 6.46 14.81
C LEU A 124 7.92 7.68 15.62
N THR A 125 8.38 8.72 14.95
CA THR A 125 8.81 9.97 15.58
C THR A 125 7.97 11.11 15.00
N ALA A 126 7.35 11.88 15.89
CA ALA A 126 6.67 13.12 15.53
C ALA A 126 7.69 14.11 14.96
N MET A 127 7.32 14.81 13.90
CA MET A 127 8.15 15.84 13.30
C MET A 127 7.78 17.21 13.88
N ASP A 128 8.78 18.08 14.04
CA ASP A 128 8.57 19.43 14.58
C ASP A 128 7.72 20.33 13.66
N ALA A 129 7.52 19.94 12.39
CA ALA A 129 6.75 20.66 11.39
C ALA A 129 5.65 19.78 10.77
N ASP A 130 4.57 20.43 10.31
CA ASP A 130 3.53 19.87 9.43
C ASP A 130 2.63 18.76 10.02
N ASN A 131 2.54 18.66 11.36
CA ASN A 131 1.78 17.59 12.05
C ASN A 131 2.11 16.20 11.48
N ALA A 132 3.34 16.00 11.02
CA ALA A 132 3.75 14.78 10.34
C ALA A 132 4.49 13.85 11.30
N PHE A 133 4.57 12.58 10.92
CA PHE A 133 5.43 11.62 11.60
C PHE A 133 6.30 10.91 10.56
N THR A 134 7.50 10.52 10.96
CA THR A 134 8.35 9.61 10.19
C THR A 134 8.69 8.39 11.01
N GLY A 135 8.81 7.25 10.36
CA GLY A 135 9.10 6.02 11.06
C GLY A 135 9.44 4.88 10.15
N TYR A 136 9.66 3.75 10.78
CA TYR A 136 9.85 2.48 10.09
C TYR A 136 9.06 1.38 10.78
N ILE A 137 8.72 0.36 10.01
CA ILE A 137 8.11 -0.86 10.50
C ILE A 137 8.77 -2.05 9.83
N ALA A 138 9.25 -2.97 10.64
CA ALA A 138 10.04 -4.10 10.22
C ALA A 138 9.51 -5.39 10.85
N ASN A 139 9.52 -6.45 10.06
CA ASN A 139 9.38 -7.83 10.52
C ASN A 139 10.40 -8.71 9.79
N MET A 140 10.32 -10.03 9.96
CA MET A 140 11.24 -10.95 9.29
C MET A 140 11.15 -10.96 7.75
N MET A 141 10.06 -10.46 7.18
CA MET A 141 9.75 -10.52 5.74
C MET A 141 9.96 -9.19 5.02
N PHE A 142 9.87 -8.07 5.72
CA PHE A 142 10.05 -6.76 5.13
C PHE A 142 10.53 -5.72 6.15
N ASP A 143 11.10 -4.66 5.59
CA ASP A 143 11.42 -3.40 6.26
C ASP A 143 10.81 -2.27 5.42
N LEU A 144 10.09 -1.36 6.08
CA LEU A 144 9.32 -0.30 5.44
C LEU A 144 9.53 1.01 6.19
N GLU A 145 10.25 1.92 5.55
CA GLU A 145 10.28 3.33 5.95
C GLU A 145 9.04 4.05 5.42
N PHE A 146 8.40 4.87 6.25
CA PHE A 146 7.18 5.58 5.90
C PHE A 146 7.06 6.95 6.59
N MET A 147 6.13 7.75 6.10
CA MET A 147 5.69 9.00 6.70
C MET A 147 4.18 8.97 6.92
N LEU A 148 3.72 9.57 8.02
CA LEU A 148 2.32 9.95 8.20
C LEU A 148 2.20 11.42 7.85
N ILE A 149 1.37 11.70 6.85
CA ILE A 149 1.04 13.06 6.43
C ILE A 149 -0.40 13.34 6.83
N GLU A 150 -0.66 14.52 7.38
CA GLU A 150 -2.02 14.92 7.79
C GLU A 150 -3.01 14.78 6.61
N ASN A 151 -4.18 14.21 6.89
CA ASN A 151 -5.23 14.04 5.92
C ASN A 151 -6.04 15.33 5.79
N SER A 152 -5.62 16.20 4.87
CA SER A 152 -6.31 17.45 4.54
C SER A 152 -7.75 17.28 4.02
N TYR A 153 -8.18 16.05 3.72
CA TYR A 153 -9.54 15.72 3.28
C TYR A 153 -10.41 15.11 4.39
N LYS A 154 -9.94 15.07 5.65
CA LYS A 154 -10.76 14.64 6.79
C LYS A 154 -11.94 15.59 6.97
N SER A 155 -13.16 15.05 6.88
CA SER A 155 -14.42 15.79 7.03
C SER A 155 -15.33 15.19 8.10
N GLU A 156 -15.05 13.97 8.55
CA GLU A 156 -15.79 13.23 9.56
C GLU A 156 -14.81 12.57 10.54
N GLU A 157 -15.25 12.32 11.78
CA GLU A 157 -14.37 11.76 12.81
C GLU A 157 -13.91 10.33 12.52
N THR A 158 -14.71 9.58 11.75
CA THR A 158 -14.38 8.23 11.31
C THR A 158 -13.31 8.19 10.21
N HIS A 159 -13.09 9.32 9.52
CA HIS A 159 -12.06 9.42 8.49
C HIS A 159 -10.67 9.42 9.14
N PRO A 160 -9.66 8.85 8.45
CA PRO A 160 -8.31 8.83 8.98
C PRO A 160 -7.75 10.24 9.17
N ASP A 161 -7.02 10.42 10.27
CA ASP A 161 -6.29 11.64 10.59
C ASP A 161 -5.05 11.80 9.70
N TYR A 162 -4.43 10.67 9.31
CA TYR A 162 -3.21 10.66 8.51
C TYR A 162 -3.31 9.69 7.34
N ARG A 163 -2.65 10.05 6.24
CA ARG A 163 -2.29 9.12 5.16
C ARG A 163 -0.88 8.61 5.40
N ILE A 164 -0.67 7.30 5.21
CA ILE A 164 0.65 6.69 5.31
C ILE A 164 1.25 6.69 3.92
N GLU A 165 2.45 7.24 3.75
CA GLU A 165 3.15 7.34 2.48
C GLU A 165 4.55 6.73 2.57
N VAL A 166 5.00 6.11 1.49
CA VAL A 166 6.40 5.71 1.29
C VAL A 166 6.94 6.36 0.03
N SER A 167 8.26 6.50 -0.05
CA SER A 167 8.89 7.04 -1.25
C SER A 167 9.31 5.92 -2.21
N SER A 168 9.09 6.13 -3.51
CA SER A 168 9.79 5.35 -4.53
C SER A 168 11.28 5.72 -4.58
N PRO A 169 12.15 4.94 -5.23
CA PRO A 169 13.55 5.31 -5.45
C PRO A 169 13.75 6.65 -6.15
N ARG A 170 12.79 7.10 -6.96
CA ARG A 170 12.78 8.44 -7.59
C ARG A 170 12.09 9.51 -6.73
N GLY A 171 11.73 9.21 -5.49
CA GLY A 171 11.12 10.15 -4.56
C GLY A 171 9.62 10.39 -4.80
N THR A 172 8.96 9.56 -5.59
CA THR A 172 7.51 9.68 -5.80
C THR A 172 6.77 9.15 -4.57
N PRO A 173 5.89 9.94 -3.93
CA PRO A 173 5.08 9.47 -2.81
C PRO A 173 4.10 8.38 -3.26
N ILE A 174 4.02 7.30 -2.49
CA ILE A 174 3.13 6.16 -2.69
C ILE A 174 2.29 6.03 -1.43
N ARG A 175 0.98 6.25 -1.52
CA ARG A 175 0.08 6.03 -0.37
C ARG A 175 -0.03 4.55 -0.08
N VAL A 176 0.29 4.17 1.16
CA VAL A 176 0.32 2.79 1.64
C VAL A 176 -0.63 2.43 2.76
N GLY A 177 -1.44 3.38 3.18
CA GLY A 177 -2.34 3.14 4.28
C GLY A 177 -2.93 4.40 4.83
N SER A 178 -3.50 4.26 6.01
CA SER A 178 -4.07 5.35 6.78
C SER A 178 -3.86 5.12 8.27
N ALA A 179 -3.85 6.20 9.04
CA ALA A 179 -3.76 6.13 10.49
C ALA A 179 -4.80 7.04 11.17
N TRP A 180 -5.19 6.64 12.38
CA TRP A 180 -6.13 7.36 13.24
C TRP A 180 -5.48 7.65 14.58
N MET A 181 -5.67 8.87 15.07
CA MET A 181 -5.38 9.19 16.46
C MET A 181 -6.50 8.62 17.34
N ALA A 182 -6.13 7.84 18.35
CA ALA A 182 -7.09 7.18 19.21
C ALA A 182 -6.65 7.28 20.67
N LYS A 183 -7.61 7.13 21.58
CA LYS A 183 -7.38 7.16 23.02
C LYS A 183 -7.65 5.81 23.64
N SER A 184 -6.69 5.28 24.38
CA SER A 184 -6.81 3.99 25.05
C SER A 184 -7.84 4.08 26.19
N SER A 185 -8.90 3.28 26.14
CA SER A 185 -9.88 3.22 27.23
C SER A 185 -9.30 2.63 28.53
N ARG A 186 -8.23 1.82 28.42
CA ARG A 186 -7.57 1.17 29.55
C ARG A 186 -6.59 2.09 30.26
N THR A 187 -5.78 2.84 29.51
CA THR A 187 -4.68 3.65 30.05
C THR A 187 -4.97 5.15 30.02
N GLY A 188 -5.95 5.58 29.23
CA GLY A 188 -6.23 6.99 28.97
C GLY A 188 -5.20 7.67 28.06
N ASN A 189 -4.20 6.94 27.54
CA ASN A 189 -3.14 7.50 26.71
C ASN A 189 -3.54 7.54 25.24
N ASP A 190 -3.06 8.54 24.52
CA ASP A 190 -3.21 8.64 23.08
C ASP A 190 -2.25 7.67 22.37
N TYR A 191 -2.70 7.11 21.26
CA TYR A 191 -1.94 6.21 20.40
C TYR A 191 -2.37 6.39 18.95
N LEU A 192 -1.50 6.03 18.01
CA LEU A 192 -1.87 5.98 16.60
C LEU A 192 -2.24 4.55 16.22
N SER A 193 -3.42 4.37 15.66
CA SER A 193 -3.84 3.10 15.04
C SER A 193 -3.51 3.16 13.56
N LEU A 194 -2.69 2.23 13.05
CA LEU A 194 -2.22 2.21 11.67
C LEU A 194 -2.81 1.01 10.92
N LEU A 195 -3.30 1.27 9.72
CA LEU A 195 -3.64 0.26 8.72
C LEU A 195 -2.72 0.44 7.51
N ILE A 196 -1.81 -0.50 7.29
CA ILE A 196 -0.86 -0.51 6.18
C ILE A 196 -1.28 -1.62 5.22
N ASN A 197 -1.55 -1.27 3.97
CA ASN A 197 -1.77 -2.28 2.95
C ASN A 197 -0.40 -2.88 2.57
N THR A 198 -0.31 -4.18 2.41
CA THR A 198 0.90 -4.82 1.89
C THR A 198 0.53 -5.77 0.75
N PRO A 199 1.49 -6.19 -0.09
CA PRO A 199 1.20 -7.20 -1.11
C PRO A 199 0.59 -8.49 -0.54
N ASP A 200 0.97 -8.86 0.67
CA ASP A 200 0.56 -10.11 1.31
C ASP A 200 -0.75 -9.98 2.11
N GLY A 201 -1.22 -8.76 2.34
CA GLY A 201 -2.48 -8.46 3.03
C GLY A 201 -2.41 -7.19 3.87
N ASP A 202 -3.53 -6.87 4.52
CA ASP A 202 -3.60 -5.72 5.40
C ASP A 202 -2.90 -5.99 6.73
N LEU A 203 -2.02 -5.06 7.11
CA LEU A 203 -1.32 -5.07 8.38
C LEU A 203 -1.90 -4.01 9.31
N ARG A 204 -2.28 -4.43 10.51
CA ARG A 204 -2.73 -3.54 11.58
C ARG A 204 -1.71 -3.54 12.71
N VAL A 205 -1.35 -2.34 13.15
CA VAL A 205 -0.44 -2.10 14.27
C VAL A 205 -0.84 -0.82 15.00
N ASN A 206 -0.33 -0.65 16.21
CA ASN A 206 -0.46 0.60 16.95
C ASN A 206 0.92 1.21 17.21
N ALA A 207 1.03 2.53 17.16
CA ALA A 207 2.17 3.27 17.69
C ALA A 207 1.81 3.80 19.08
N VAL A 208 2.53 3.37 20.10
CA VAL A 208 2.28 3.72 21.51
C VAL A 208 3.55 4.29 22.15
N GLN A 209 3.40 5.19 23.12
CA GLN A 209 4.53 5.60 23.97
C GLN A 209 4.57 4.71 25.21
N ASN A 210 5.72 4.11 25.47
CA ASN A 210 5.97 3.46 26.76
C ASN A 210 6.22 4.50 27.87
N GLU A 211 6.43 4.06 29.11
CA GLU A 211 6.65 4.99 30.23
C GLU A 211 7.89 5.88 30.06
N GLU A 212 8.96 5.35 29.46
CA GLU A 212 10.22 6.06 29.21
C GLU A 212 10.10 7.08 28.07
N GLN A 213 9.25 6.82 27.09
CA GLN A 213 8.98 7.68 25.93
C GLN A 213 7.89 8.72 26.20
N ARG A 214 7.21 8.63 27.34
CA ARG A 214 6.03 9.45 27.64
C ARG A 214 6.40 10.94 27.63
N GLY A 215 5.67 11.72 26.83
CA GLY A 215 5.90 13.16 26.68
C GLY A 215 7.08 13.50 25.76
N GLY A 216 7.76 12.49 25.20
CA GLY A 216 8.68 12.64 24.09
C GLY A 216 7.98 12.62 22.73
N GLN A 217 8.76 12.59 21.65
CA GLN A 217 8.26 12.58 20.27
C GLN A 217 8.20 11.17 19.66
N THR A 218 8.77 10.16 20.33
CA THR A 218 8.93 8.80 19.80
C THR A 218 7.83 7.87 20.31
N PHE A 219 7.39 6.97 19.45
CA PHE A 219 6.38 5.94 19.68
C PHE A 219 6.94 4.60 19.20
N SER A 220 6.71 3.54 19.96
CA SER A 220 7.04 2.18 19.56
C SER A 220 5.88 1.55 18.81
N ILE A 221 6.16 0.90 17.68
CA ILE A 221 5.20 0.12 16.92
C ILE A 221 5.03 -1.25 17.58
N ILE A 222 3.78 -1.60 17.88
CA ILE A 222 3.40 -2.88 18.46
C ILE A 222 2.35 -3.59 17.60
N PRO A 223 2.33 -4.94 17.60
CA PRO A 223 1.27 -5.70 16.97
C PRO A 223 -0.12 -5.23 17.40
N PHE A 224 -1.07 -5.21 16.47
CA PHE A 224 -2.47 -5.12 16.84
C PHE A 224 -2.90 -6.45 17.46
N ILE A 225 -3.26 -6.43 18.74
CA ILE A 225 -3.83 -7.59 19.42
C ILE A 225 -5.35 -7.48 19.28
N ASP A 226 -5.93 -8.32 18.43
CA ASP A 226 -7.37 -8.48 18.37
C ASP A 226 -7.82 -9.09 19.70
N SER A 227 -8.80 -8.50 20.37
CA SER A 227 -9.24 -8.91 21.71
C SER A 227 -9.92 -10.30 21.74
N GLY A 228 -9.89 -11.03 20.62
CA GLY A 228 -10.38 -12.41 20.47
C GLY A 228 -9.34 -13.52 20.71
N GLU A 229 -8.05 -13.21 20.82
CA GLU A 229 -7.03 -14.17 21.28
C GLU A 229 -6.40 -13.64 22.58
N GLN A 230 -7.16 -13.71 23.69
CA GLN A 230 -6.50 -13.90 24.98
C GLN A 230 -5.65 -15.18 24.84
N PRO A 231 -4.34 -15.15 25.17
CA PRO A 231 -3.64 -16.40 25.43
C PRO A 231 -4.44 -17.11 26.51
N GLN A 232 -5.03 -18.26 26.18
CA GLN A 232 -5.52 -19.17 27.20
C GLN A 232 -4.35 -19.38 28.16
N ASP A 233 -4.62 -19.16 29.44
CA ASP A 233 -3.71 -19.44 30.54
C ASP A 233 -2.92 -20.73 30.30
N ALA A 234 -1.68 -20.60 29.85
CA ALA A 234 -0.65 -21.57 30.10
C ALA A 234 0.16 -21.01 31.27
N GLY A 235 -0.37 -21.24 32.47
CA GLY A 235 0.34 -20.88 33.70
C GLY A 235 1.71 -21.56 33.73
N ALA A 236 2.76 -20.76 33.87
CA ALA A 236 3.96 -21.11 34.61
C ALA A 236 4.83 -19.85 34.78
N GLY A 237 4.82 -19.32 36.01
CA GLY A 237 5.93 -18.66 36.69
C GLY A 237 6.78 -17.64 35.93
N LEU A 238 6.77 -16.40 36.43
CA LEU A 238 7.85 -15.94 37.30
C LEU A 238 7.40 -14.68 38.04
N SER A 239 7.28 -14.85 39.36
CA SER A 239 7.23 -13.77 40.35
C SER A 239 8.59 -13.10 40.41
N LEU A 240 8.63 -11.77 40.39
CA LEU A 240 9.70 -10.99 40.99
C LEU A 240 9.05 -9.95 41.90
N VAL A 241 8.88 -10.35 43.15
CA VAL A 241 8.74 -9.45 44.30
C VAL A 241 10.14 -9.25 44.87
N ALA A 242 10.62 -8.01 44.80
CA ALA A 242 11.33 -7.24 45.84
C ALA A 242 12.02 -6.05 45.19
#